data_AF-A0AAD4C6E0-F1
#
_entry.id   AF-A0AAD4C6E0-F1
#
_cell.length_a   1.000
_cell.length_b   1.000
_cell.length_c   1.000
_cell.angle_alpha   90.00
_cell.angle_beta   90.00
_cell.angle_gamma   90.00
#
_symmetry.space_group_name_H-M   'P 1'
#
loop_
_entity.id
_entity.type
_entity.pdbx_description
1 polymer ?
#
loop_
_entity_poly.entity_id
_entity_poly.type
_entity_poly.pdbx_seq_one_letter_code
_entity_poly.pdbx_strand_id
1 'polypeptide(L)'
;MNVERHRAPVTITTVPRSTLAHSHHREIDAILKDLRFCSRRLKSALDSYKDELRTLERLYYKCKNQHRAALFFKRVSEIRRYGGRLSELDILECVDLLRASFVGLEHTNDHKALRCSWSHVPEEPYVCFLNERLTACSTLVCKMRERLEKAYCHFALAMQTGAFVQLIILFVAICSRMSVLSSQLEEALQLGIFACDRLLVVIHVRISSARR
;
A
#
# COMPACT_ATOMS: atom_id res chain seq x y z
N MET A 1 7.38 -1.90 24.65
CA MET A 1 8.11 -1.21 23.56
C MET A 1 7.12 -0.42 22.72
N ASN A 2 7.02 0.89 22.96
CA ASN A 2 6.28 1.80 22.09
C ASN A 2 7.10 2.00 20.82
N VAL A 3 6.78 1.25 19.76
CA VAL A 3 7.27 1.56 18.42
C VAL A 3 6.64 2.89 18.05
N GLU A 4 7.44 3.94 17.90
CA GLU A 4 7.01 5.21 17.32
C GLU A 4 6.28 4.88 16.02
N ARG A 5 4.95 5.00 16.04
CA ARG A 5 4.11 4.47 14.96
C ARG A 5 4.35 5.21 13.65
N HIS A 6 4.97 6.39 13.70
CA HIS A 6 5.23 7.28 12.57
C HIS A 6 6.66 7.80 12.67
N ARG A 7 7.59 7.16 11.96
CA ARG A 7 8.87 7.79 11.62
C ARG A 7 8.53 8.96 10.69
N ALA A 8 9.01 10.16 11.03
CA ALA A 8 8.82 11.32 10.17
C ALA A 8 9.34 11.02 8.75
N PRO A 9 8.66 11.52 7.70
CA PRO A 9 9.12 11.31 6.33
C PRO A 9 10.53 11.89 6.18
N VAL A 10 11.43 11.06 5.66
CA VAL A 10 12.81 11.47 5.36
C VAL A 10 12.75 12.49 4.21
N THR A 11 13.48 13.59 4.34
CA THR A 11 13.60 14.59 3.27
C THR A 11 14.16 13.93 2.01
N ILE A 12 13.49 14.14 0.88
CA ILE A 12 13.92 13.60 -0.40
C ILE A 12 15.12 14.41 -0.89
N THR A 13 16.30 13.81 -0.79
CA THR A 13 17.51 14.28 -1.44
C THR A 13 17.68 13.54 -2.75
N THR A 14 18.12 14.26 -3.79
CA THR A 14 18.31 13.70 -5.12
C THR A 14 19.67 14.10 -5.67
N VAL A 15 20.25 13.23 -6.47
CA VAL A 15 21.52 13.44 -7.15
C VAL A 15 21.33 13.54 -8.65
N PRO A 16 22.16 14.32 -9.37
CA PRO A 16 22.08 14.39 -10.82
C PRO A 16 22.37 13.05 -11.49
N ARG A 17 21.66 12.76 -12.59
CA ARG A 17 21.87 11.56 -13.42
C ARG A 17 23.31 11.35 -13.85
N SER A 18 24.06 12.41 -14.11
CA SER A 18 25.47 12.36 -14.53
C SER A 18 26.38 11.67 -13.50
N THR A 19 25.95 11.59 -12.24
CA THR A 19 26.70 10.92 -11.17
C THR A 19 26.59 9.40 -11.20
N LEU A 20 25.70 8.85 -12.03
CA LEU A 20 25.50 7.41 -12.19
C LEU A 20 26.23 6.90 -13.43
N ALA A 21 26.82 5.71 -13.35
CA ALA A 21 27.45 5.09 -14.50
C ALA A 21 26.40 4.74 -15.59
N HIS A 22 26.78 4.95 -16.86
CA HIS A 22 25.90 4.74 -18.01
C HIS A 22 25.36 3.29 -18.10
N SER A 23 26.10 2.32 -17.57
CA SER A 23 25.68 0.91 -17.47
C SER A 23 24.39 0.72 -16.66
N HIS A 24 24.10 1.60 -15.71
CA HIS A 24 22.91 1.51 -14.86
C HIS A 24 21.70 2.27 -15.41
N HIS A 25 21.85 3.06 -16.49
CA HIS A 25 20.73 3.84 -17.03
C HIS A 25 19.55 2.97 -17.47
N ARG A 26 19.85 1.86 -18.17
CA ARG A 26 18.83 0.91 -18.64
C ARG A 26 18.08 0.26 -17.47
N GLU A 27 18.78 0.01 -16.37
CA GLU A 27 18.20 -0.59 -15.17
C GLU A 27 17.25 0.38 -14.47
N ILE A 28 17.63 1.66 -14.36
CA ILE A 28 16.76 2.72 -13.84
C ILE A 28 15.50 2.89 -14.70
N ASP A 29 15.62 2.84 -16.04
CA ASP A 29 14.45 2.90 -16.93
C ASP A 29 13.47 1.74 -16.68
N ALA A 30 14.00 0.53 -16.46
CA ALA A 30 13.19 -0.64 -16.12
C ALA A 30 12.52 -0.47 -14.75
N ILE A 31 13.25 -0.02 -13.73
CA ILE A 31 12.71 0.27 -12.39
C ILE A 31 11.59 1.32 -12.46
N LEU A 32 11.76 2.40 -13.22
CA LEU A 32 10.73 3.43 -13.39
C LEU A 32 9.46 2.90 -14.07
N LYS A 33 9.61 1.99 -15.04
CA LYS A 33 8.48 1.30 -15.67
C LYS A 33 7.74 0.44 -14.65
N ASP A 34 8.46 -0.28 -13.81
CA ASP A 34 7.90 -1.15 -12.76
C ASP A 34 7.19 -0.32 -11.69
N LEU A 35 7.80 0.78 -11.22
CA LEU A 35 7.18 1.73 -10.29
C LEU A 35 5.91 2.35 -10.88
N ARG A 36 5.89 2.67 -12.17
CA ARG A 36 4.69 3.18 -12.86
C ARG A 36 3.59 2.13 -12.96
N PHE A 37 3.96 0.87 -13.15
CA PHE A 37 3.00 -0.24 -13.15
C PHE A 37 2.45 -0.48 -11.74
N CYS A 38 3.33 -0.51 -10.74
CA CYS A 38 3.01 -0.63 -9.32
C CYS A 38 2.04 0.46 -8.86
N SER A 39 2.35 1.74 -9.08
CA SER A 39 1.48 2.89 -8.74
C SER A 39 0.07 2.76 -9.34
N ARG A 40 -0.04 2.36 -10.62
CA ARG A 40 -1.36 2.13 -11.26
C ARG A 40 -2.14 0.98 -10.61
N ARG A 41 -1.48 -0.14 -10.33
CA ARG A 41 -2.12 -1.28 -9.65
C ARG A 41 -2.53 -0.94 -8.23
N LEU A 42 -1.66 -0.27 -7.46
CA LEU A 42 -1.94 0.21 -6.11
C LEU A 42 -3.14 1.15 -6.10
N LYS A 43 -3.17 2.14 -7.00
CA LYS A 43 -4.30 3.08 -7.11
C LYS A 43 -5.62 2.33 -7.34
N SER A 44 -5.66 1.47 -8.37
CA SER A 44 -6.87 0.72 -8.71
C SER A 44 -7.36 -0.16 -7.55
N ALA A 45 -6.44 -0.85 -6.87
CA ALA A 45 -6.77 -1.75 -5.78
C ALA A 45 -7.18 -0.98 -4.50
N LEU A 46 -6.49 0.12 -4.18
CA LEU A 46 -6.82 0.98 -3.04
C LEU A 46 -8.16 1.69 -3.22
N ASP A 47 -8.46 2.19 -4.42
CA ASP A 47 -9.74 2.85 -4.71
C ASP A 47 -10.90 1.85 -4.54
N SER A 48 -10.76 0.65 -5.11
CA SER A 48 -11.75 -0.43 -4.94
C SER A 48 -11.89 -0.85 -3.47
N TYR A 49 -10.78 -0.94 -2.74
CA TYR A 49 -10.78 -1.28 -1.32
C TYR A 49 -11.46 -0.20 -0.46
N LYS A 50 -11.23 1.08 -0.78
CA LYS A 50 -11.88 2.23 -0.11
C LYS A 50 -13.38 2.21 -0.33
N ASP A 51 -13.86 1.83 -1.51
CA ASP A 51 -15.30 1.74 -1.80
C ASP A 51 -15.99 0.62 -1.03
N GLU A 52 -15.34 -0.55 -0.90
CA GLU A 52 -15.82 -1.62 -0.03
C GLU A 52 -15.82 -1.21 1.45
N LEU A 53 -14.76 -0.53 1.91
CA LEU A 53 -14.68 -0.04 3.27
C LEU A 53 -15.78 0.98 3.57
N ARG A 54 -16.07 1.92 2.66
CA ARG A 54 -17.19 2.87 2.78
C ARG A 54 -18.53 2.16 2.90
N THR A 55 -18.73 1.10 2.11
CA THR A 55 -19.95 0.27 2.18
C THR A 55 -20.07 -0.38 3.55
N LEU A 56 -18.98 -0.97 4.06
CA LEU A 56 -18.93 -1.55 5.40
C LEU A 56 -19.21 -0.52 6.49
N GLU A 57 -18.67 0.69 6.38
CA GLU A 57 -18.88 1.77 7.34
C GLU A 57 -20.34 2.20 7.40
N ARG A 58 -20.99 2.43 6.25
CA ARG A 58 -22.41 2.79 6.20
C ARG A 58 -23.28 1.73 6.88
N LEU A 59 -23.02 0.46 6.60
CA LEU A 59 -23.73 -0.65 7.24
C LEU A 59 -23.46 -0.71 8.74
N TYR A 60 -22.20 -0.56 9.14
CA TYR A 60 -21.82 -0.53 10.54
C TYR A 60 -22.58 0.57 11.29
N TYR A 61 -22.59 1.80 10.78
CA TYR A 61 -23.29 2.91 11.44
C TYR A 61 -24.80 2.65 11.55
N LYS A 62 -25.43 2.12 10.49
CA LYS A 62 -26.86 1.79 10.50
C LYS A 62 -27.19 0.68 11.52
N CYS A 63 -26.33 -0.32 11.64
CA CYS A 63 -26.57 -1.52 12.45
C CYS A 63 -26.01 -1.43 13.89
N LYS A 64 -25.24 -0.37 14.22
CA LYS A 64 -24.52 -0.24 15.49
C LYS A 64 -25.42 -0.36 16.71
N ASN A 65 -26.54 0.34 16.73
CA ASN A 65 -27.40 0.38 17.91
C ASN A 65 -28.14 -0.94 18.14
N GLN A 66 -28.45 -1.68 17.07
CA GLN A 66 -29.16 -2.97 17.16
C GLN A 66 -28.23 -4.13 17.52
N HIS A 67 -26.97 -4.09 17.09
CA HIS A 67 -26.08 -5.26 17.16
C HIS A 67 -24.79 -5.01 17.94
N ARG A 68 -24.67 -3.91 18.70
CA ARG A 68 -23.45 -3.56 19.45
C ARG A 68 -22.89 -4.72 20.30
N ALA A 69 -23.77 -5.48 20.95
CA ALA A 69 -23.39 -6.58 21.83
C ALA A 69 -23.14 -7.90 21.09
N ALA A 70 -23.55 -8.02 19.82
CA ALA A 70 -23.45 -9.25 19.07
C ALA A 70 -21.99 -9.60 18.72
N LEU A 71 -21.63 -10.88 18.86
CA LEU A 71 -20.27 -11.35 18.63
C LEU A 71 -19.81 -11.14 17.17
N PHE A 72 -20.70 -11.36 16.20
CA PHE A 72 -20.40 -11.10 14.79
C PHE A 72 -20.08 -9.61 14.54
N PHE A 73 -20.74 -8.71 15.27
CA PHE A 73 -20.56 -7.26 15.11
C PHE A 73 -19.21 -6.76 15.66
N LYS A 74 -18.63 -7.48 16.62
CA LYS A 74 -17.25 -7.24 17.07
C LYS A 74 -16.24 -7.50 15.95
N ARG A 75 -16.47 -8.51 15.09
CA ARG A 75 -15.62 -8.80 13.92
C ARG A 75 -15.72 -7.71 12.85
N VAL A 76 -16.93 -7.20 12.58
CA VAL A 76 -17.12 -6.04 11.71
C VAL A 76 -16.31 -4.83 12.21
N SER A 77 -16.33 -4.58 13.52
CA SER A 77 -15.54 -3.50 14.14
C SER A 77 -14.04 -3.68 13.94
N GLU A 78 -13.55 -4.92 14.02
CA GLU A 78 -12.15 -5.26 13.79
C GLU A 78 -11.73 -5.01 12.33
N ILE A 79 -12.52 -5.47 11.35
CA ILE A 79 -12.32 -5.24 9.91
C ILE A 79 -12.21 -3.74 9.63
N ARG A 80 -13.15 -2.94 10.16
CA ARG A 80 -13.12 -1.47 10.01
C ARG A 80 -11.83 -0.86 10.52
N ARG A 81 -11.37 -1.27 11.71
CA ARG A 81 -10.14 -0.75 12.31
C ARG A 81 -8.92 -1.03 11.42
N TYR A 82 -8.82 -2.22 10.85
CA TYR A 82 -7.71 -2.54 9.93
C TYR A 82 -7.84 -1.81 8.59
N GLY A 83 -9.05 -1.69 8.04
CA GLY A 83 -9.30 -0.91 6.83
C GLY A 83 -8.95 0.57 6.97
N GLY A 84 -9.28 1.18 8.11
CA GLY A 84 -8.90 2.56 8.44
C GLY A 84 -7.37 2.73 8.50
N ARG A 85 -6.68 1.85 9.24
CA ARG A 85 -5.20 1.86 9.32
C ARG A 85 -4.52 1.74 7.97
N LEU A 86 -5.08 0.94 7.06
CA LEU A 86 -4.53 0.80 5.70
C LEU A 86 -4.68 2.10 4.90
N SER A 87 -5.79 2.81 5.09
CA SER A 87 -6.04 4.10 4.44
C SER A 87 -5.15 5.22 4.97
N GLU A 88 -4.77 5.17 6.25
CA GLU A 88 -3.87 6.13 6.90
C GLU A 88 -2.40 6.02 6.42
N LEU A 89 -1.98 4.89 5.84
CA LEU A 89 -0.60 4.67 5.44
C LEU A 89 -0.18 5.43 4.16
N ASP A 90 -1.11 6.03 3.42
CA ASP A 90 -0.91 6.75 2.16
C ASP A 90 0.24 6.24 1.27
N ILE A 91 0.25 4.93 1.02
CA ILE A 91 1.38 4.27 0.35
C ILE A 91 1.47 4.69 -1.13
N LEU A 92 0.34 5.05 -1.73
CA LEU A 92 0.27 5.49 -3.11
C LEU A 92 1.03 6.81 -3.29
N GLU A 93 0.78 7.78 -2.42
CA GLU A 93 1.49 9.06 -2.44
C GLU A 93 3.00 8.85 -2.28
N CYS A 94 3.42 7.95 -1.39
CA CYS A 94 4.84 7.66 -1.18
C CYS A 94 5.52 7.08 -2.44
N VAL A 95 4.85 6.18 -3.16
CA VAL A 95 5.36 5.62 -4.42
C VAL A 95 5.38 6.68 -5.53
N ASP A 96 4.36 7.52 -5.60
CA ASP A 96 4.29 8.61 -6.59
C ASP A 96 5.34 9.69 -6.32
N LEU A 97 5.62 10.02 -5.06
CA LEU A 97 6.72 10.90 -4.65
C LEU A 97 8.08 10.32 -5.03
N LEU A 98 8.31 9.02 -4.80
CA LEU A 98 9.52 8.36 -5.27
C LEU A 98 9.66 8.51 -6.79
N ARG A 99 8.60 8.32 -7.56
CA ARG A 99 8.65 8.49 -9.02
C ARG A 99 8.94 9.93 -9.42
N ALA A 100 8.33 10.91 -8.75
CA ALA A 100 8.56 12.33 -9.00
C ALA A 100 10.01 12.73 -8.73
N SER A 101 10.66 12.11 -7.74
CA SER A 101 12.06 12.38 -7.39
C SER A 101 13.05 12.15 -8.55
N PHE A 102 12.71 11.33 -9.55
CA PHE A 102 13.56 11.08 -10.71
C PHE A 102 13.50 12.18 -11.78
N VAL A 103 12.45 13.00 -11.78
CA VAL A 103 12.26 14.09 -12.75
C VAL A 103 12.51 15.46 -12.11
N GLY A 104 12.26 15.57 -10.81
CA GLY A 104 12.36 16.79 -10.01
C GLY A 104 11.08 16.98 -9.20
N LEU A 105 11.22 17.33 -7.92
CA LEU A 105 10.11 17.43 -6.95
C LEU A 105 9.05 18.49 -7.29
N GLU A 106 9.36 19.42 -8.19
CA GLU A 106 8.43 20.46 -8.64
C GLU A 106 7.31 19.94 -9.57
N HIS A 107 7.42 18.71 -10.08
CA HIS A 107 6.53 18.17 -11.10
C HIS A 107 5.58 17.05 -10.60
N THR A 108 5.31 16.97 -9.31
CA THR A 108 4.47 15.91 -8.70
C THR A 108 3.09 15.76 -9.36
N ASN A 109 2.53 16.83 -9.90
CA ASN A 109 1.21 16.83 -10.54
C ASN A 109 1.21 16.88 -12.08
N ASP A 110 2.37 17.01 -12.73
CA ASP A 110 2.42 17.11 -14.20
C ASP A 110 2.67 15.76 -14.86
N HIS A 111 1.58 15.13 -15.32
CA HIS A 111 1.62 13.88 -16.07
C HIS A 111 2.41 13.95 -17.38
N LYS A 112 2.63 15.14 -17.95
CA LYS A 112 3.50 15.33 -19.12
C LYS A 112 4.97 15.33 -18.72
N ALA A 113 5.33 16.01 -17.64
CA ALA A 113 6.69 16.00 -17.09
C ALA A 113 7.14 14.59 -16.67
N LEU A 114 6.24 13.76 -16.12
CA LEU A 114 6.51 12.35 -15.79
C LEU A 114 6.73 11.44 -17.02
N ARG A 115 6.58 11.94 -18.25
CA ARG A 115 6.95 11.25 -19.50
C ARG A 115 8.33 11.66 -20.02
N CYS A 116 8.95 12.70 -19.43
CA CYS A 116 10.29 13.12 -19.80
C CYS A 116 11.33 12.10 -19.34
N SER A 117 12.50 12.13 -19.98
CA SER A 117 13.66 11.37 -19.50
C SER A 117 13.98 11.78 -18.06
N TRP A 118 14.24 10.82 -17.19
CA TRP A 118 14.67 11.09 -15.83
C TRP A 118 16.02 11.84 -15.83
N SER A 119 16.16 12.72 -14.85
CA SER A 119 17.25 13.70 -14.70
C SER A 119 17.97 13.55 -13.35
N HIS A 120 17.28 13.00 -12.36
CA HIS A 120 17.77 12.83 -11.00
C HIS A 120 17.55 11.40 -10.52
N VAL A 121 18.25 11.02 -9.45
CA VAL A 121 18.08 9.74 -8.74
C VAL A 121 17.93 10.04 -7.25
N PRO A 122 16.94 9.46 -6.56
CA PRO A 122 16.79 9.62 -5.12
C PRO A 122 17.96 8.99 -4.36
N GLU A 123 18.29 9.53 -3.20
CA GLU A 123 19.30 8.95 -2.33
C GLU A 123 18.80 7.74 -1.54
N GLU A 124 19.75 6.90 -1.12
CA GLU A 124 19.52 5.67 -0.36
C GLU A 124 18.59 5.84 0.86
N PRO A 125 18.72 6.88 1.71
CA PRO A 125 17.90 6.97 2.93
C PRO A 125 16.40 7.02 2.65
N TYR A 126 16.00 7.72 1.57
CA TYR A 126 14.60 7.82 1.20
C TYR A 126 14.07 6.51 0.61
N VAL A 127 14.87 5.83 -0.23
CA VAL A 127 14.49 4.53 -0.82
C VAL A 127 14.35 3.46 0.27
N CYS A 128 15.26 3.42 1.25
CA CYS A 128 15.16 2.54 2.42
C CYS A 128 13.89 2.82 3.22
N PHE A 129 13.59 4.09 3.51
CA PHE A 129 12.37 4.49 4.20
C PHE A 129 11.10 4.02 3.47
N LEU A 130 11.05 4.19 2.14
CA LEU A 130 9.91 3.71 1.37
C LEU A 130 9.79 2.19 1.41
N ASN A 131 10.90 1.47 1.29
CA ASN A 131 10.92 0.02 1.34
C ASN A 131 10.41 -0.52 2.69
N GLU A 132 10.83 0.10 3.80
CA GLU A 132 10.31 -0.18 5.14
C GLU A 132 8.79 0.04 5.21
N ARG A 133 8.28 1.13 4.63
CA ARG A 133 6.83 1.42 4.60
C ARG A 133 6.04 0.44 3.75
N LEU A 134 6.55 0.07 2.57
CA LEU A 134 5.92 -0.94 1.72
C LEU A 134 5.86 -2.30 2.41
N THR A 135 6.93 -2.69 3.09
CA THR A 135 7.01 -3.93 3.88
C THR A 135 6.04 -3.91 5.07
N ALA A 136 5.97 -2.79 5.79
CA ALA A 136 5.00 -2.62 6.88
C ALA A 136 3.55 -2.67 6.38
N CYS A 137 3.27 -2.06 5.23
CA CYS A 137 1.97 -2.12 4.56
C CYS A 137 1.63 -3.55 4.15
N SER A 138 2.57 -4.29 3.55
CA SER A 138 2.39 -5.70 3.19
C SER A 138 2.04 -6.54 4.43
N THR A 139 2.76 -6.35 5.53
CA THR A 139 2.48 -7.02 6.81
C THR A 139 1.07 -6.71 7.32
N LEU A 140 0.64 -5.45 7.22
CA LEU A 140 -0.71 -5.03 7.60
C LEU A 140 -1.78 -5.70 6.72
N VAL A 141 -1.54 -5.79 5.41
CA VAL A 141 -2.44 -6.46 4.45
C VAL A 141 -2.54 -7.96 4.73
N CYS A 142 -1.43 -8.65 4.98
CA CYS A 142 -1.46 -10.06 5.40
C CYS A 142 -2.29 -10.24 6.67
N LYS A 143 -2.09 -9.37 7.67
CA LYS A 143 -2.89 -9.40 8.90
C LYS A 143 -4.36 -9.10 8.66
N MET A 144 -4.69 -8.21 7.73
CA MET A 144 -6.06 -7.93 7.35
C MET A 144 -6.73 -9.16 6.71
N ARG A 145 -6.04 -9.87 5.81
CA ARG A 145 -6.51 -11.13 5.22
C ARG A 145 -6.84 -12.18 6.28
N GLU A 146 -5.94 -12.40 7.24
CA GLU A 146 -6.19 -13.30 8.38
C GLU A 146 -7.46 -12.92 9.17
N ARG A 147 -7.73 -11.61 9.34
CA ARG A 147 -8.94 -11.14 10.04
C ARG A 147 -10.20 -11.30 9.22
N LEU A 148 -10.13 -11.06 7.92
CA LEU A 148 -11.24 -11.25 6.98
C LEU A 148 -11.66 -12.71 6.90
N GLU A 149 -10.70 -13.64 6.84
CA GLU A 149 -10.96 -15.08 6.85
C GLU A 149 -11.65 -15.52 8.15
N LYS A 150 -11.12 -15.10 9.30
CA LYS A 150 -11.74 -15.39 10.60
C LYS A 150 -13.16 -14.81 10.69
N ALA A 151 -13.37 -13.60 10.21
CA ALA A 151 -14.68 -12.98 10.19
C ALA A 151 -15.65 -13.73 9.28
N TYR A 152 -15.19 -14.15 8.10
CA TYR A 152 -15.97 -14.98 7.18
C TYR A 152 -16.44 -16.28 7.84
N CYS A 153 -15.54 -17.03 8.50
CA CYS A 153 -15.90 -18.25 9.20
C CYS A 153 -16.93 -17.99 10.32
N HIS A 154 -16.75 -16.90 11.09
CA HIS A 154 -17.71 -16.51 12.11
C HIS A 154 -19.08 -16.13 11.53
N PHE A 155 -19.12 -15.44 10.39
CA PHE A 155 -20.37 -15.10 9.74
C PHE A 155 -21.07 -16.33 9.16
N ALA A 156 -20.30 -17.26 8.56
CA ALA A 156 -20.84 -18.53 8.08
C ALA A 156 -21.53 -19.33 9.19
N LEU A 157 -20.92 -19.39 10.38
CA LEU A 157 -21.54 -20.01 11.56
C LEU A 157 -22.77 -19.22 12.04
N ALA A 158 -22.69 -17.89 12.08
CA ALA A 158 -23.81 -17.06 12.52
C ALA A 158 -25.03 -17.18 11.59
N MET A 159 -24.85 -17.40 10.28
CA MET A 159 -25.95 -17.64 9.33
C MET A 159 -26.77 -18.88 9.68
N GLN A 160 -26.16 -19.92 10.27
CA GLN A 160 -26.85 -21.15 10.65
C GLN A 160 -27.92 -20.92 11.73
N THR A 161 -27.83 -19.81 12.48
CA THR A 161 -28.83 -19.46 13.50
C THR A 161 -30.14 -18.93 12.91
N GLY A 162 -30.18 -18.60 11.62
CA GLY A 162 -31.36 -18.02 10.96
C GLY A 162 -31.67 -16.57 11.33
N ALA A 163 -31.01 -16.01 12.34
CA ALA A 163 -31.20 -14.62 12.77
C ALA A 163 -30.44 -13.64 11.87
N PHE A 164 -31.11 -12.59 11.39
CA PHE A 164 -30.51 -11.51 10.60
C PHE A 164 -29.71 -11.97 9.36
N VAL A 165 -30.11 -13.10 8.74
CA VAL A 165 -29.37 -13.75 7.65
C VAL A 165 -29.05 -12.79 6.50
N GLN A 166 -29.99 -11.91 6.11
CA GLN A 166 -29.77 -10.91 5.07
C GLN A 166 -28.57 -9.99 5.38
N LEU A 167 -28.46 -9.53 6.62
CA LEU A 167 -27.35 -8.67 7.06
C LEU A 167 -26.03 -9.46 7.13
N ILE A 168 -26.08 -10.70 7.61
CA ILE A 168 -24.89 -11.55 7.73
C ILE A 168 -24.35 -11.89 6.33
N ILE A 169 -25.21 -12.25 5.38
CA ILE A 169 -24.83 -12.49 3.97
C ILE A 169 -24.14 -11.26 3.39
N LEU A 170 -24.62 -10.06 3.69
CA LEU A 170 -23.99 -8.83 3.22
C LEU A 170 -22.58 -8.66 3.78
N PHE A 171 -22.37 -8.95 5.08
CA PHE A 171 -21.02 -8.93 5.66
C PHE A 171 -20.10 -10.01 5.10
N VAL A 172 -20.63 -11.21 4.81
CA VAL A 172 -19.89 -12.29 4.12
C VAL A 172 -19.42 -11.83 2.75
N ALA A 173 -20.32 -11.23 1.96
CA ALA A 173 -20.01 -10.73 0.63
C ALA A 173 -18.92 -9.63 0.67
N ILE A 174 -19.04 -8.68 1.59
CA ILE A 174 -18.02 -7.62 1.78
C ILE A 174 -16.69 -8.25 2.20
N CYS A 175 -16.67 -9.18 3.14
CA CYS A 175 -15.42 -9.83 3.57
C CYS A 175 -14.73 -10.58 2.44
N SER A 176 -15.51 -11.31 1.63
CA SER A 176 -14.99 -12.03 0.48
C SER A 176 -14.35 -11.07 -0.52
N ARG A 177 -15.05 -9.99 -0.91
CA ARG A 177 -14.50 -8.97 -1.83
C ARG A 177 -13.27 -8.27 -1.26
N MET A 178 -13.30 -7.87 0.02
CA MET A 178 -12.14 -7.26 0.68
C MET A 178 -10.94 -8.22 0.76
N SER A 179 -11.16 -9.54 0.87
CA SER A 179 -10.08 -10.54 0.89
C SER A 179 -9.38 -10.66 -0.47
N VAL A 180 -10.17 -10.65 -1.55
CA VAL A 180 -9.65 -10.61 -2.93
C VAL A 180 -8.87 -9.32 -3.16
N LEU A 181 -9.43 -8.16 -2.80
CA LEU A 181 -8.76 -6.88 -2.93
C LEU A 181 -7.47 -6.79 -2.09
N SER A 182 -7.46 -7.38 -0.89
CA SER A 182 -6.26 -7.46 -0.06
C SER A 182 -5.16 -8.28 -0.74
N SER A 183 -5.51 -9.37 -1.42
CA SER A 183 -4.54 -10.17 -2.18
C SER A 183 -3.96 -9.39 -3.37
N GLN A 184 -4.81 -8.64 -4.08
CA GLN A 184 -4.35 -7.76 -5.18
C GLN A 184 -3.44 -6.62 -4.68
N LEU A 185 -3.73 -6.06 -3.50
CA LEU A 185 -2.89 -5.06 -2.86
C LEU A 185 -1.53 -5.65 -2.49
N GLU A 186 -1.50 -6.86 -1.92
CA GLU A 186 -0.26 -7.55 -1.58
C GLU A 186 0.63 -7.75 -2.81
N GLU A 187 0.08 -8.23 -3.93
CA GLU A 187 0.82 -8.37 -5.18
C GLU A 187 1.41 -7.03 -5.67
N ALA A 188 0.63 -5.94 -5.59
CA ALA A 188 1.10 -4.62 -5.99
C ALA A 188 2.21 -4.10 -5.06
N LEU A 189 2.10 -4.35 -3.75
CA LEU A 189 3.13 -3.98 -2.77
C LEU A 189 4.43 -4.74 -3.01
N GLN A 190 4.37 -6.04 -3.30
CA GLN A 190 5.55 -6.85 -3.63
C GLN A 190 6.31 -6.33 -4.85
N LEU A 191 5.59 -5.85 -5.88
CA LEU A 191 6.22 -5.19 -7.03
C LEU A 191 6.95 -3.91 -6.62
N GLY A 192 6.38 -3.13 -5.70
CA GLY A 192 7.02 -1.93 -5.14
C GLY A 192 8.28 -2.25 -4.35
N ILE A 193 8.22 -3.26 -3.47
CA ILE A 193 9.35 -3.73 -2.66
C ILE A 193 10.50 -4.17 -3.58
N PHE A 194 10.22 -5.03 -4.56
CA PHE A 194 11.22 -5.50 -5.52
C PHE A 194 11.86 -4.36 -6.32
N ALA A 195 11.07 -3.37 -6.73
CA ALA A 195 11.59 -2.19 -7.41
C ALA A 195 12.51 -1.34 -6.50
N CYS A 196 12.17 -1.21 -5.22
CA CYS A 196 13.01 -0.53 -4.23
C CYS A 196 14.31 -1.28 -3.97
N ASP A 197 14.27 -2.61 -3.81
CA ASP A 197 15.47 -3.43 -3.59
C ASP A 197 16.44 -3.34 -4.77
N ARG A 198 15.93 -3.41 -6.00
CA ARG A 198 16.75 -3.20 -7.21
C ARG A 198 17.37 -1.81 -7.26
N LEU A 199 16.59 -0.79 -6.89
CA LEU A 199 17.08 0.59 -6.85
C LEU A 199 18.19 0.76 -5.80
N LEU A 200 18.05 0.14 -4.62
CA LEU A 200 19.08 0.15 -3.57
C LEU A 200 20.37 -0.51 -4.05
N VAL A 201 20.30 -1.63 -4.78
CA VAL A 201 21.49 -2.26 -5.38
C VAL A 201 22.20 -1.31 -6.34
N VAL A 202 21.47 -0.61 -7.21
CA VAL A 202 22.04 0.37 -8.15
C VAL A 202 22.69 1.55 -7.41
N ILE A 203 22.05 2.04 -6.35
CA ILE A 203 22.57 3.16 -5.55
C ILE A 203 23.81 2.72 -4.73
N HIS A 204 23.82 1.51 -4.17
CA HIS A 204 24.93 1.04 -3.33
C HIS A 204 26.23 0.81 -4.13
N VAL A 205 26.12 0.31 -5.36
CA VAL A 205 27.27 0.16 -6.29
C VAL A 205 27.97 1.51 -6.53
N ARG A 206 27.22 2.62 -6.55
CA ARG A 206 27.78 3.98 -6.70
C ARG A 206 28.67 4.39 -5.52
N ILE A 207 28.34 4.00 -4.30
CA ILE A 207 29.12 4.33 -3.10
C ILE A 207 30.48 3.61 -3.12
N SER A 208 30.50 2.36 -3.62
CA SER A 208 31.75 1.59 -3.74
C SER A 208 32.68 2.14 -4.84
N SER A 209 32.15 2.73 -5.91
CA SER A 209 32.94 3.34 -6.99
C SER A 209 33.47 4.74 -6.65
N ALA A 210 32.82 5.48 -5.75
CA ALA A 210 33.24 6.83 -5.35
C ALA A 210 34.31 6.86 -4.24
N ARG A 211 34.63 5.71 -3.62
CA ARG A 211 35.65 5.56 -2.57
C ARG A 211 37.00 5.01 -3.09
N ARG A 212 37.18 4.89 -4.40
CA ARG A 212 38.47 4.59 -5.04
C ARG A 212 38.95 5.83 -5.79
#